data_AF-A0A843HU04-F1
#
_entry.id   AF-A0A843HU04-F1
#
_cell.length_a   1.000
_cell.length_b   1.000
_cell.length_c   1.000
_cell.angle_alpha   90.00
_cell.angle_beta   90.00
_cell.angle_gamma   90.00
#
_symmetry.space_group_name_H-M   'P 1'
#
loop_
_entity.id
_entity.type
_entity.pdbx_description
1 polymer ?
#
loop_
_entity_poly.entity_id
_entity_poly.type
_entity_poly.pdbx_seq_one_letter_code
_entity_poly.pdbx_strand_id
1 'polypeptide(L)'
;MENIGNNTKVSLPSGAELEITLAPFSEGERLFSATAECLKGVKVDGNADIQDITSNLNGIKDMFLSCLTSQAMKDAILACLKRCTYNKQRITSWDVFDDVKAREDYLAVCWEVVKFNLTPFTRSLFSKFSGLIKETQTSQK
;
A
#
# COMPACT_ATOMS: atom_id res chain seq x y z
N MET A 1 -4.87 13.84 16.59
CA MET A 1 -4.16 13.98 15.30
C MET A 1 -2.85 13.22 15.45
N GLU A 2 -2.76 12.00 14.93
CA GLU A 2 -1.49 11.26 14.95
C GLU A 2 -0.48 12.01 14.08
N ASN A 3 0.68 12.31 14.67
CA ASN A 3 1.86 12.77 13.94
C ASN A 3 2.19 11.70 12.90
N ILE A 4 1.87 11.96 11.62
CA ILE A 4 2.43 11.16 10.55
C ILE A 4 3.88 11.60 10.47
N GLY A 5 4.76 10.92 11.20
CA GLY A 5 6.18 11.04 10.95
C GLY A 5 6.40 10.81 9.45
N ASN A 6 7.26 11.61 8.82
CA ASN A 6 7.61 11.39 7.42
C ASN A 6 8.25 10.02 7.18
N ASN A 7 8.58 9.28 8.26
CA ASN A 7 9.17 7.96 8.22
C ASN A 7 8.45 7.00 9.16
N THR A 8 8.50 5.70 8.84
CA THR A 8 8.11 4.59 9.73
C THR A 8 9.10 3.43 9.63
N LYS A 9 9.19 2.60 10.67
CA LYS A 9 10.02 1.40 10.71
C LYS A 9 9.17 0.15 10.83
N VAL A 10 9.54 -0.89 10.09
CA VAL A 10 8.83 -2.17 10.05
C VAL A 10 9.84 -3.31 10.14
N SER A 11 9.61 -4.23 11.08
CA SER A 11 10.35 -5.50 11.15
C SER A 11 9.79 -6.48 10.12
N LEU A 12 10.67 -7.08 9.32
CA LEU A 12 10.33 -7.98 8.23
C LEU A 12 10.45 -9.46 8.64
N PRO A 13 9.81 -10.40 7.90
CA PRO A 13 9.88 -11.83 8.19
C PRO A 13 11.30 -12.41 8.32
N SER A 14 12.25 -11.94 7.50
CA SER A 14 13.66 -12.39 7.59
C SER A 14 14.40 -11.90 8.85
N GLY A 15 13.77 -11.02 9.64
CA GLY A 15 14.39 -10.28 10.74
C GLY A 15 15.04 -8.96 10.32
N ALA A 16 14.99 -8.61 9.04
CA ALA A 16 15.47 -7.32 8.55
C ALA A 16 14.60 -6.14 9.03
N GLU A 17 15.18 -4.94 9.05
CA GLU A 17 14.47 -3.68 9.33
C GLU A 17 14.26 -2.90 8.03
N LEU A 18 13.01 -2.58 7.72
CA LEU A 18 12.63 -1.64 6.67
C LEU A 18 12.33 -0.28 7.30
N GLU A 19 13.04 0.76 6.88
CA GLU A 19 12.67 2.15 7.17
C GLU A 19 12.06 2.78 5.92
N ILE A 20 10.78 3.12 6.00
CA ILE A 20 10.00 3.70 4.91
C ILE A 20 9.97 5.20 5.11
N THR A 21 10.33 5.97 4.08
CA THR A 21 10.19 7.42 4.05
C THR A 21 9.08 7.78 3.07
N LEU A 22 8.22 8.74 3.44
CA LEU A 22 7.12 9.20 2.62
C LEU A 22 7.67 9.78 1.31
N ALA A 23 7.11 9.31 0.20
CA ALA A 23 7.49 9.78 -1.11
C ALA A 23 6.95 11.21 -1.37
N PRO A 24 7.64 12.02 -2.18
CA PRO A 24 7.08 13.24 -2.72
C PRO A 24 5.73 12.97 -3.39
N PHE A 25 4.86 13.97 -3.39
CA PHE A 25 3.51 13.84 -3.93
C PHE A 25 3.47 13.26 -5.35
N SER A 26 4.38 13.66 -6.24
CA SER A 26 4.44 13.17 -7.62
C SER A 26 4.72 11.66 -7.74
N GLU A 27 5.54 11.11 -6.85
CA GLU A 27 5.83 9.67 -6.80
C GLU A 27 4.65 8.92 -6.16
N GLY A 28 4.08 9.47 -5.08
CA GLY A 28 2.90 8.90 -4.43
C GLY A 28 1.66 8.89 -5.34
N GLU A 29 1.43 9.96 -6.11
CA GLU A 29 0.33 10.05 -7.07
C GLU A 29 0.52 9.05 -8.21
N ARG A 30 1.75 8.91 -8.74
CA ARG A 30 2.06 7.88 -9.73
C ARG A 30 1.75 6.48 -9.20
N LEU A 31 2.10 6.19 -7.95
CA LEU A 31 1.79 4.92 -7.30
C LEU A 31 0.28 4.72 -7.12
N PHE A 32 -0.45 5.76 -6.72
CA PHE A 32 -1.90 5.74 -6.61
C PHE A 32 -2.55 5.46 -7.96
N SER A 33 -2.14 6.15 -9.01
CA SER A 33 -2.66 5.97 -10.38
C SER A 33 -2.35 4.58 -10.93
N ALA A 34 -1.13 4.05 -10.72
CA ALA A 34 -0.78 2.69 -11.11
C ALA A 34 -1.62 1.64 -10.34
N THR A 35 -1.87 1.88 -9.06
CA THR A 35 -2.73 1.03 -8.24
C THR A 35 -4.15 1.06 -8.78
N ALA A 36 -4.74 2.25 -8.94
CA ALA A 36 -6.10 2.43 -9.45
C ALA A 36 -6.30 1.75 -10.80
N GLU A 37 -5.33 1.82 -11.71
CA GLU A 37 -5.38 1.10 -12.99
C GLU A 37 -5.51 -0.40 -12.80
N CYS A 38 -4.71 -0.98 -11.91
CA CYS A 38 -4.79 -2.41 -11.60
C CYS A 38 -6.14 -2.79 -10.97
N LEU A 39 -6.83 -1.84 -10.33
CA LEU A 39 -8.13 -2.08 -9.69
C LEU A 39 -9.33 -1.98 -10.64
N LYS A 40 -9.17 -1.40 -11.84
CA LYS A 40 -10.29 -1.16 -12.79
C LYS A 40 -11.03 -2.44 -13.21
N GLY A 41 -10.39 -3.60 -13.12
CA GLY A 41 -11.00 -4.91 -13.44
C GLY A 41 -11.54 -5.68 -12.24
N VAL A 42 -11.33 -5.19 -11.01
CA VAL A 42 -11.76 -5.88 -9.79
C VAL A 42 -13.23 -5.54 -9.56
N LYS A 43 -14.11 -6.51 -9.84
CA LYS A 43 -15.50 -6.44 -9.39
C LYS A 43 -15.49 -6.59 -7.88
N VAL A 44 -15.64 -5.47 -7.19
CA VAL A 44 -16.06 -5.50 -5.78
C VAL A 44 -17.50 -5.99 -5.80
N ASP A 45 -17.73 -7.24 -5.41
CA ASP A 45 -19.09 -7.74 -5.23
C ASP A 45 -19.82 -6.78 -4.28
N GLY A 46 -20.97 -6.25 -4.71
CA GLY A 46 -21.71 -5.20 -3.98
C GLY A 46 -22.26 -5.62 -2.62
N ASN A 47 -22.03 -6.88 -2.21
CA ASN A 47 -22.32 -7.41 -0.87
C ASN A 47 -21.09 -7.44 0.05
N ALA A 48 -19.88 -7.15 -0.46
CA ALA A 48 -18.75 -6.86 0.39
C ALA A 48 -18.99 -5.49 1.00
N ASP A 49 -19.24 -5.45 2.32
CA ASP A 49 -19.24 -4.20 3.05
C ASP A 49 -17.98 -3.42 2.66
N ILE A 50 -18.04 -2.10 2.53
CA ILE A 50 -16.82 -1.30 2.33
C ILE A 50 -15.81 -1.58 3.47
N GLN A 51 -16.33 -2.02 4.63
CA GLN A 51 -15.58 -2.56 5.73
C GLN A 51 -14.87 -3.89 5.39
N ASP A 52 -15.49 -4.81 4.66
CA ASP A 52 -14.86 -6.03 4.12
C ASP A 52 -13.79 -5.73 3.07
N ILE A 53 -13.95 -4.71 2.23
CA ILE A 53 -12.89 -4.30 1.30
C ILE A 53 -11.62 -3.90 2.06
N THR A 54 -11.77 -3.31 3.25
CA THR A 54 -10.65 -2.90 4.12
C THR A 54 -10.19 -3.95 5.13
N SER A 55 -11.08 -4.86 5.55
CA SER A 55 -10.82 -5.86 6.60
C SER A 55 -10.44 -7.22 6.04
N ASN A 56 -10.86 -7.51 4.81
CA ASN A 56 -10.56 -8.75 4.12
C ASN A 56 -9.18 -8.60 3.46
N LEU A 57 -8.15 -8.61 4.30
CA LEU A 57 -6.74 -8.59 3.92
C LEU A 57 -6.42 -9.60 2.81
N ASN A 58 -7.18 -10.69 2.70
CA ASN A 58 -7.00 -11.70 1.65
C ASN A 58 -7.40 -11.18 0.25
N GLY A 59 -8.52 -10.46 0.13
CA GLY A 59 -8.94 -9.85 -1.14
C GLY A 59 -7.99 -8.75 -1.60
N ILE A 60 -7.49 -7.93 -0.67
CA ILE A 60 -6.47 -6.92 -0.99
C ILE A 60 -5.12 -7.58 -1.33
N LYS A 61 -4.74 -8.69 -0.68
CA LYS A 61 -3.51 -9.43 -0.99
C LYS A 61 -3.56 -10.06 -2.39
N ASP A 62 -4.64 -10.72 -2.77
CA ASP A 62 -4.77 -11.33 -4.10
C ASP A 62 -4.74 -10.27 -5.20
N MET A 63 -5.42 -9.16 -4.96
CA MET A 63 -5.40 -7.98 -5.81
C MET A 63 -3.99 -7.37 -5.89
N PHE A 64 -3.30 -7.23 -4.77
CA PHE A 64 -1.93 -6.73 -4.70
C PHE A 64 -0.95 -7.63 -5.45
N LEU A 65 -1.08 -8.95 -5.32
CA LEU A 65 -0.27 -9.92 -6.07
C LEU A 65 -0.49 -9.79 -7.58
N SER A 66 -1.73 -9.61 -8.01
CA SER A 66 -2.05 -9.32 -9.42
C SER A 66 -1.43 -7.99 -9.87
N CYS A 67 -1.56 -6.94 -9.07
CA CYS A 67 -0.95 -5.63 -9.35
C CYS A 67 0.57 -5.70 -9.49
N LEU A 68 1.24 -6.51 -8.66
CA LEU A 68 2.69 -6.69 -8.69
C LEU A 68 3.19 -7.36 -9.97
N THR A 69 2.34 -7.91 -10.83
CA THR A 69 2.75 -8.39 -12.16
C THR A 69 2.95 -7.24 -13.16
N SER A 70 2.33 -6.08 -12.92
CA SER A 70 2.41 -4.91 -13.78
C SER A 70 3.76 -4.20 -13.66
N GLN A 71 4.42 -3.95 -14.80
CA GLN A 71 5.67 -3.19 -14.82
C GLN A 71 5.46 -1.76 -14.30
N ALA A 72 4.34 -1.12 -14.64
CA ALA A 72 4.02 0.23 -14.18
C ALA A 72 3.90 0.30 -12.64
N MET A 73 3.32 -0.74 -12.02
CA MET A 73 3.23 -0.85 -10.57
C MET A 73 4.62 -1.05 -9.96
N LYS A 74 5.44 -1.96 -10.50
CA LYS A 74 6.82 -2.16 -10.04
C LYS A 74 7.64 -0.88 -10.12
N ASP A 75 7.56 -0.16 -11.23
CA ASP A 75 8.32 1.08 -11.42
C ASP A 75 7.88 2.18 -10.44
N ALA A 76 6.58 2.27 -10.16
CA ALA A 76 6.05 3.21 -9.18
C ALA A 76 6.46 2.85 -7.74
N ILE A 77 6.39 1.57 -7.37
CA ILE A 77 6.86 1.08 -6.06
C ILE A 77 8.35 1.35 -5.91
N LEU A 78 9.14 1.08 -6.95
CA LEU A 78 10.60 1.31 -6.94
C LEU A 78 10.91 2.80 -6.73
N ALA A 79 10.15 3.70 -7.36
CA ALA A 79 10.33 5.15 -7.17
C ALA A 79 10.18 5.54 -5.69
N CYS A 80 9.14 5.05 -5.01
CA CYS A 80 8.96 5.26 -3.57
C CYS A 80 10.04 4.56 -2.73
N LEU A 81 10.43 3.34 -3.10
CA LEU A 81 11.46 2.55 -2.43
C LEU A 81 12.83 3.23 -2.41
N LYS A 82 13.16 4.05 -3.42
CA LYS A 82 14.46 4.76 -3.51
C LYS A 82 14.73 5.71 -2.34
N ARG A 83 13.74 5.99 -1.51
CA ARG A 83 13.85 6.81 -0.29
C ARG A 83 13.88 5.97 0.99
N CYS A 84 13.65 4.67 0.88
CA CYS A 84 13.60 3.73 1.98
C CYS A 84 14.98 3.11 2.23
N THR A 85 15.15 2.50 3.40
CA THR A 85 16.33 1.68 3.70
C THR A 85 15.93 0.29 4.13
N TYR A 86 16.72 -0.71 3.74
CA TYR A 86 16.63 -2.09 4.16
C TYR A 86 17.91 -2.42 4.94
N ASN A 87 17.79 -2.82 6.21
CA ASN A 87 18.94 -3.01 7.10
C ASN A 87 19.89 -1.80 7.11
N LYS A 88 19.33 -0.59 7.16
CA LYS A 88 20.03 0.70 7.12
C LYS A 88 20.76 0.99 5.80
N GLN A 89 20.64 0.13 4.79
CA GLN A 89 21.17 0.36 3.45
C GLN A 89 20.09 0.96 2.57
N ARG A 90 20.42 2.03 1.85
CA ARG A 90 19.46 2.68 0.95
C ARG A 90 19.14 1.76 -0.22
N ILE A 91 17.85 1.60 -0.49
CA ILE A 91 17.38 0.84 -1.64
C ILE A 91 17.52 1.74 -2.88
N THR A 92 18.20 1.28 -3.93
CA THR A 92 18.40 2.06 -5.16
C THR A 92 17.82 1.35 -6.39
N SER A 93 17.83 0.02 -6.36
CA SER A 93 17.23 -0.88 -7.35
C SER A 93 16.68 -2.13 -6.65
N TRP A 94 16.15 -3.06 -7.45
CA TRP A 94 15.62 -4.35 -6.99
C TRP A 94 16.73 -5.37 -6.63
N ASP A 95 17.99 -5.05 -6.91
CA ASP A 95 19.19 -5.83 -6.59
C ASP A 95 19.38 -6.08 -5.09
N VAL A 96 18.78 -5.27 -4.21
CA VAL A 96 18.70 -5.57 -2.77
C VAL A 96 18.05 -6.92 -2.48
N PHE A 97 17.23 -7.43 -3.40
CA PHE A 97 16.55 -8.73 -3.31
C PHE A 97 17.27 -9.84 -4.11
N ASP A 98 18.49 -9.61 -4.60
CA ASP A 98 19.27 -10.68 -5.24
C ASP A 98 19.75 -11.71 -4.20
N ASP A 99 19.99 -11.28 -2.95
CA ASP A 99 20.20 -12.17 -1.80
C ASP A 99 18.94 -12.98 -1.51
N VAL A 100 19.10 -14.30 -1.45
CA VAL A 100 18.03 -15.26 -1.14
C VAL A 100 17.29 -14.90 0.15
N LYS A 101 18.00 -14.43 1.18
CA LYS A 101 17.36 -14.02 2.44
C LYS A 101 16.48 -12.79 2.29
N ALA A 102 16.89 -11.84 1.46
CA ALA A 102 16.10 -10.64 1.19
C ALA A 102 14.86 -10.95 0.34
N ARG A 103 14.90 -11.98 -0.53
CA ARG A 103 13.75 -12.37 -1.36
C ARG A 103 12.51 -12.73 -0.53
N GLU A 104 12.70 -13.31 0.66
CA GLU A 104 11.60 -13.64 1.57
C GLU A 104 10.77 -12.40 1.96
N ASP A 105 11.43 -11.24 1.99
CA ASP A 105 10.82 -9.98 2.38
C ASP A 105 10.24 -9.18 1.21
N TYR A 106 10.51 -9.56 -0.04
CA TYR A 106 10.15 -8.77 -1.22
C TYR A 106 8.68 -8.33 -1.22
N LEU A 107 7.76 -9.26 -0.96
CA LEU A 107 6.33 -8.97 -0.95
C LEU A 107 5.93 -8.09 0.24
N ALA A 108 6.50 -8.34 1.42
CA ALA A 108 6.23 -7.56 2.63
C ALA A 108 6.72 -6.12 2.46
N VAL A 109 7.92 -5.94 1.89
CA VAL A 109 8.48 -4.62 1.60
C VAL A 109 7.60 -3.86 0.62
N CYS A 110 7.24 -4.48 -0.51
CA CYS A 110 6.36 -3.83 -1.49
C CYS A 110 5.02 -3.43 -0.87
N TRP A 111 4.42 -4.33 -0.09
CA TRP A 111 3.13 -4.10 0.57
C TRP A 111 3.18 -2.91 1.53
N GLU A 112 4.17 -2.87 2.40
CA GLU A 112 4.29 -1.81 3.42
C GLU A 112 4.60 -0.45 2.77
N VAL A 113 5.43 -0.41 1.74
CA VAL A 113 5.69 0.82 0.97
C VAL A 113 4.43 1.34 0.30
N VAL A 114 3.65 0.45 -0.33
CA VAL A 114 2.39 0.81 -0.96
C VAL A 114 1.39 1.31 0.08
N LYS A 115 1.19 0.56 1.16
CA LYS A 115 0.29 0.94 2.26
C LYS A 115 0.64 2.32 2.81
N PHE A 116 1.91 2.55 3.13
CA PHE A 116 2.37 3.80 3.72
C PHE A 116 2.17 5.00 2.79
N ASN A 117 2.52 4.87 1.51
CA ASN A 117 2.43 5.97 0.55
C ASN A 117 0.99 6.22 0.04
N LEU A 118 0.11 5.22 0.05
CA LEU A 118 -1.29 5.37 -0.38
C LEU A 118 -2.23 5.82 0.74
N THR A 119 -1.90 5.55 2.00
CA THR A 119 -2.72 5.95 3.16
C THR A 119 -3.16 7.43 3.15
N PRO A 120 -2.28 8.41 2.81
CA PRO A 120 -2.68 9.81 2.71
C PRO A 120 -3.77 10.09 1.66
N PHE A 121 -3.78 9.36 0.54
CA PHE A 121 -4.74 9.54 -0.56
C PHE A 121 -6.12 9.01 -0.18
N THR A 122 -6.18 7.85 0.49
CA THR A 122 -7.44 7.16 0.78
C THR A 122 -8.11 7.63 2.07
N ARG A 123 -7.37 8.26 3.00
CA ARG A 123 -7.92 8.74 4.28
C ARG A 123 -9.10 9.70 4.12
N SER A 124 -9.03 10.61 3.16
CA SER A 124 -10.12 11.57 2.89
C SER A 124 -11.35 10.90 2.27
N LEU A 125 -11.13 9.87 1.44
CA LEU A 125 -12.17 9.06 0.82
C LEU A 125 -12.93 8.29 1.90
N PHE A 126 -12.24 7.55 2.76
CA PHE A 126 -12.85 6.81 3.86
C PHE A 126 -13.60 7.72 4.85
N SER A 127 -13.08 8.91 5.14
CA SER A 127 -13.76 9.87 6.00
C SER A 127 -15.10 10.35 5.41
N LYS A 128 -15.22 10.47 4.08
CA LYS A 128 -16.48 10.88 3.43
C LYS A 128 -17.48 9.73 3.33
N PHE A 129 -17.02 8.52 3.02
CA PHE A 129 -17.90 7.35 2.89
C PHE A 129 -18.38 6.79 4.24
N SER A 130 -17.57 6.87 5.30
CA SER A 130 -18.00 6.47 6.64
C SER A 130 -19.13 7.34 7.22
N GLY A 131 -19.27 8.60 6.76
CA GLY A 131 -20.42 9.45 7.07
C GLY A 131 -21.69 9.01 6.36
N LEU A 132 -21.60 8.67 5.07
CA LEU A 132 -22.73 8.21 4.24
C LEU A 132 -23.32 6.87 4.73
N ILE A 133 -22.47 5.96 5.23
CA ILE A 133 -22.91 4.67 5.78
C ILE A 133 -23.72 4.86 7.08
N LYS A 134 -23.42 5.89 7.89
CA LYS A 134 -24.16 6.17 9.13
C LYS A 134 -25.54 6.77 8.89
N GLU A 135 -25.73 7.58 7.85
CA GLU A 135 -27.03 8.19 7.54
C GLU A 135 -28.05 7.16 7.08
N THR A 136 -27.62 6.14 6.34
CA THR A 136 -28.52 5.11 5.79
C THR A 136 -29.11 4.18 6.87
N GLN A 137 -28.48 4.07 8.05
CA GLN A 137 -28.98 3.26 9.16
C GLN A 137 -29.94 4.03 10.11
N THR A 138 -30.09 5.34 9.95
CA THR A 138 -30.90 6.16 10.88
C THR A 138 -32.32 6.42 10.35
N SER A 139 -32.62 6.07 9.09
CA SER A 139 -33.96 6.25 8.48
C SER A 139 -34.87 5.01 8.54
N GLN A 140 -34.47 3.96 9.26
CA GLN A 140 -35.34 2.81 9.60
C GLN A 140 -35.47 2.69 11.12
N LYS A 141 -36.10 3.68 11.76
CA LYS A 141 -36.70 3.54 13.09
C LYS A 141 -38.13 4.03 13.06
#